data_AF-A0A238YCJ4-F1
#
_entry.id   AF-A0A238YCJ4-F1
#
_cell.length_a   1.000
_cell.length_b   1.000
_cell.length_c   1.000
_cell.angle_alpha   90.00
_cell.angle_beta   90.00
_cell.angle_gamma   90.00
#
_symmetry.space_group_name_H-M   'P 1'
#
loop_
_entity.id
_entity.type
_entity.pdbx_description
1 polymer ?
#
loop_
_entity_poly.entity_id
_entity_poly.type
_entity_poly.pdbx_seq_one_letter_code
_entity_poly.pdbx_strand_id
1 'polypeptide(L)' 'MPPDGYTSVTISDETAAKLAEIMGEQDLDSIAEAIDYAADATRDPEALSEVELARLLHHKLAD' A
#
# COMPACT_ATOMS: atom_id res chain seq x y z
N MET A 1 2.07 0.56 -23.40
CA MET A 1 3.12 1.29 -22.66
C MET A 1 2.42 2.23 -21.71
N PRO A 2 2.76 2.23 -20.42
CA PRO A 2 2.30 3.27 -19.50
C PRO A 2 2.88 4.63 -19.93
N PRO A 3 2.22 5.74 -19.62
CA PRO A 3 2.81 7.07 -19.80
C PRO A 3 4.13 7.20 -19.02
N ASP A 4 5.03 8.06 -19.47
CA ASP A 4 6.32 8.29 -18.80
C ASP A 4 6.10 8.65 -17.32
N GLY A 5 6.78 7.93 -16.43
CA GLY A 5 6.63 8.07 -14.97
C GLY A 5 5.67 7.08 -14.32
N TYR A 6 4.97 6.24 -15.10
CA TYR A 6 4.12 5.18 -14.57
C TYR A 6 4.79 3.82 -14.68
N THR A 7 4.84 3.09 -13.57
CA THR A 7 5.24 1.69 -13.54
C THR A 7 4.00 0.83 -13.73
N SER A 8 4.05 -0.12 -14.69
CA SER A 8 3.01 -1.13 -14.83
C SER A 8 3.52 -2.46 -14.31
N VAL A 9 2.76 -3.08 -13.42
CA VAL A 9 3.03 -4.41 -12.86
C VAL A 9 1.84 -5.29 -13.18
N THR A 10 2.10 -6.48 -13.71
CA THR A 10 1.06 -7.50 -13.90
C THR A 10 0.93 -8.29 -12.61
N ILE A 11 -0.28 -8.36 -12.07
CA ILE A 11 -0.62 -9.14 -10.87
C ILE A 11 -1.66 -10.21 -11.25
N SER A 12 -1.81 -11.23 -10.40
CA SER A 12 -2.88 -12.21 -10.56
C SER A 12 -4.24 -11.62 -10.18
N ASP A 13 -5.31 -12.19 -10.72
CA ASP A 13 -6.68 -11.79 -10.36
C ASP A 13 -6.96 -11.97 -8.85
N GLU A 14 -6.35 -12.98 -8.23
CA GLU A 14 -6.45 -13.19 -6.78
C GLU A 14 -5.83 -12.02 -6.00
N THR A 15 -4.66 -11.54 -6.41
CA THR A 15 -4.02 -10.38 -5.78
C THR A 15 -4.85 -9.11 -6.01
N ALA A 16 -5.41 -8.92 -7.20
CA ALA A 16 -6.29 -7.79 -7.49
C ALA A 16 -7.56 -7.80 -6.61
N ALA A 17 -8.16 -8.98 -6.38
CA ALA A 17 -9.32 -9.12 -5.50
C ALA A 17 -9.00 -8.77 -4.05
N LYS A 18 -7.83 -9.21 -3.53
CA LYS A 18 -7.37 -8.84 -2.18
C LYS A 18 -7.12 -7.34 -2.04
N LEU A 19 -6.54 -6.69 -3.05
CA LEU A 19 -6.37 -5.24 -3.02
C LEU A 19 -7.72 -4.51 -3.00
N ALA A 20 -8.71 -4.98 -3.74
CA ALA A 20 -10.06 -4.41 -3.70
C ALA A 20 -10.76 -4.60 -2.35
N GLU A 21 -10.54 -5.74 -1.68
CA GLU A 21 -11.01 -5.98 -0.31
C GLU A 21 -10.35 -5.00 0.66
N ILE A 22 -9.03 -4.84 0.60
CA ILE A 22 -8.28 -3.87 1.42
C ILE A 22 -8.80 -2.44 1.19
N MET A 23 -9.06 -2.05 -0.06
CA MET A 23 -9.65 -0.74 -0.36
C MET A 23 -10.99 -0.54 0.34
N GLY A 24 -11.87 -1.56 0.32
CA GLY A 24 -13.18 -1.48 0.97
C GLY A 24 -13.12 -1.52 2.50
N GLU A 25 -12.20 -2.28 3.08
CA GLU A 25 -12.04 -2.40 4.53
C GLU A 25 -11.38 -1.18 5.16
N GLN A 26 -10.42 -0.58 4.46
CA GLN A 26 -9.61 0.54 4.94
C GLN A 26 -10.08 1.89 4.37
N ASP A 27 -11.20 1.92 3.64
CA ASP A 27 -11.79 3.11 3.01
C ASP A 27 -10.79 3.90 2.14
N LEU A 28 -10.02 3.17 1.31
CA LEU A 28 -8.97 3.76 0.48
C LEU A 28 -9.50 4.12 -0.91
N ASP A 29 -9.11 5.29 -1.40
CA ASP A 29 -9.61 5.87 -2.65
C ASP A 29 -8.95 5.28 -3.90
N SER A 30 -7.82 4.57 -3.74
CA SER A 30 -7.07 4.05 -4.86
C SER A 30 -6.40 2.70 -4.63
N ILE A 31 -6.19 1.95 -5.73
CA ILE A 31 -5.37 0.73 -5.72
C ILE A 31 -3.93 1.04 -5.29
N ALA A 32 -3.43 2.25 -5.58
CA ALA A 32 -2.08 2.67 -5.18
C ALA A 32 -1.97 2.74 -3.65
N GLU A 33 -2.94 3.36 -2.98
CA GLU A 33 -3.01 3.40 -1.52
C GLU A 33 -3.18 2.00 -0.91
N ALA A 34 -3.98 1.14 -1.53
CA ALA A 34 -4.10 -0.25 -1.05
C ALA A 34 -2.80 -1.06 -1.20
N ILE A 35 -2.02 -0.78 -2.25
CA ILE A 35 -0.69 -1.38 -2.43
C ILE A 35 0.27 -0.86 -1.35
N ASP A 36 0.29 0.46 -1.10
CA ASP A 36 1.15 1.06 -0.08
C ASP A 36 0.78 0.54 1.32
N TYR A 37 -0.52 0.50 1.64
CA TYR A 37 -1.02 -0.08 2.87
C TYR A 37 -0.63 -1.56 3.03
N ALA A 38 -0.79 -2.38 1.98
CA ALA A 38 -0.41 -3.78 2.03
C ALA A 38 1.11 -3.97 2.17
N ALA A 39 1.91 -3.14 1.51
CA ALA A 39 3.37 -3.14 1.63
C ALA A 39 3.82 -2.75 3.05
N ASP A 40 3.13 -1.78 3.66
CA ASP A 40 3.37 -1.35 5.03
C ASP A 40 2.89 -2.38 6.06
N ALA A 41 1.73 -3.02 5.85
CA ALA A 41 1.19 -4.05 6.73
C ALA A 41 2.03 -5.34 6.74
N THR A 42 2.75 -5.62 5.65
CA THR A 42 3.63 -6.78 5.52
C THR A 42 5.05 -6.54 6.04
N ARG A 43 5.40 -5.29 6.39
CA ARG A 43 6.69 -4.95 6.96
C ARG A 43 6.71 -5.26 8.46
N ASP A 44 7.77 -5.93 8.90
CA ASP A 44 8.03 -6.16 10.32
C ASP A 44 8.41 -4.82 10.98
N PRO A 45 7.67 -4.36 12.02
CA PRO A 45 7.98 -3.12 12.73
C PRO A 45 9.41 -3.09 13.28
N GLU A 46 9.97 -4.23 13.66
CA GLU A 46 11.33 -4.34 14.20
C GLU A 46 12.41 -4.24 13.12
N ALA A 47 12.04 -4.42 11.85
CA ALA A 47 12.92 -4.27 10.70
C ALA A 47 12.90 -2.86 10.09
N LEU A 48 11.98 -1.99 10.53
CA LEU A 48 11.88 -0.61 10.05
C LEU A 48 12.92 0.28 10.73
N SER A 49 13.55 1.17 9.96
CA SER A 49 14.32 2.26 10.55
C SER A 49 13.41 3.26 11.27
N GLU A 50 13.94 4.02 12.24
CA GLU A 50 13.16 5.04 12.98
C GLU A 50 12.45 6.03 12.04
N VAL A 51 13.08 6.38 10.91
CA VAL A 51 12.51 7.29 9.91
C VAL A 51 11.33 6.65 9.17
N GLU A 52 11.43 5.37 8.82
CA GLU A 52 10.34 4.65 8.17
C GLU A 52 9.19 4.40 9.13
N LEU A 53 9.48 4.08 10.39
CA LEU A 53 8.48 3.94 11.46
C LEU A 53 7.74 5.26 11.68
N ALA A 54 8.46 6.39 11.75
CA ALA A 54 7.84 7.71 11.90
C ALA A 54 6.92 8.07 10.73
N ARG A 55 7.31 7.71 9.49
CA ARG A 55 6.47 7.91 8.30
C ARG A 55 5.22 7.04 8.31
N LEU A 56 5.37 5.76 8.63
CA LEU A 56 4.26 4.82 8.79
C LEU A 56 3.25 5.32 9.83
N LEU A 57 3.75 5.74 10.99
CA LEU A 57 2.91 6.28 12.07
C LEU A 57 2.21 7.57 11.65
N HIS A 58 2.91 8.49 10.97
CA HIS A 58 2.30 9.71 10.47
C HIS A 58 1.18 9.42 9.47
N HIS A 59 1.39 8.47 8.54
CA HIS A 59 0.36 8.08 7.57
C HIS A 59 -0.88 7.54 8.28
N LYS A 60 -0.72 6.64 9.26
CA LYS A 60 -1.82 6.09 10.07
C LYS A 60 -2.55 7.09 10.97
N LEU A 61 -1.92 8.23 11.28
CA LEU A 61 -2.50 9.28 12.14
C LEU A 61 -3.15 10.41 11.34
N ALA A 62 -2.91 10.46 10.02
CA ALA A 62 -3.42 11.49 9.13
C ALA A 62 -4.74 11.12 8.44
N ASP A 63 -5.10 9.84 8.45
CA ASP A 63 -6.45 9.30 8.21
C ASP A 63 -7.26 9.23 9.53
#